data_AF-A0A7L4QVS2-F1
#
_entry.id   AF-A0A7L4QVS2-F1
#
_cell.length_a   1.000
_cell.length_b   1.000
_cell.length_c   1.000
_cell.angle_alpha   90.00
_cell.angle_beta   90.00
_cell.angle_gamma   90.00
#
_symmetry.space_group_name_H-M   'P 1'
#
loop_
_entity.id
_entity.type
_entity.pdbx_description
1 polymer ?
#
loop_
_entity_poly.entity_id
_entity_poly.type
_entity_poly.pdbx_seq_one_letter_code
_entity_poly.pdbx_strand_id
1 'polypeptide(L)'
;MFFFTSWVLTVALEALIWYIILKRNALTLVFYSVLINSLTLPLAQFFYLYFLDNLVLMEALVVLVEVPLVYLLLRVTLRQALYL
;
A
#
# COMPACT_ATOMS: atom_id res chain seq x y z
N MET A 1 -9.83 -12.96 -11.95
CA MET A 1 -9.92 -13.53 -10.59
C MET A 1 -8.68 -13.23 -9.75
N PHE A 2 -7.46 -13.46 -10.25
CA PHE A 2 -6.21 -13.26 -9.48
C PHE A 2 -6.04 -11.85 -8.88
N PHE A 3 -6.32 -10.79 -9.64
CA PHE A 3 -6.15 -9.41 -9.16
C PHE A 3 -7.00 -9.08 -7.93
N PHE A 4 -8.28 -9.50 -7.93
CA PHE A 4 -9.19 -9.25 -6.81
C PHE A 4 -8.75 -10.01 -5.55
N THR A 5 -8.32 -11.27 -5.70
CA THR A 5 -7.82 -12.06 -4.57
C THR A 5 -6.53 -11.49 -3.99
N SER A 6 -5.60 -11.05 -4.85
CA SER A 6 -4.37 -10.38 -4.40
C SER A 6 -4.70 -9.09 -3.67
N TRP A 7 -5.60 -8.26 -4.22
CA TRP A 7 -6.02 -7.02 -3.58
C TRP A 7 -6.65 -7.24 -2.20
N VAL A 8 -7.56 -8.20 -2.05
CA VAL A 8 -8.18 -8.51 -0.76
C VAL A 8 -7.12 -8.96 0.26
N LEU A 9 -6.17 -9.81 -0.16
CA LEU A 9 -5.10 -10.27 0.72
C LEU A 9 -4.17 -9.13 1.16
N THR A 10 -3.74 -8.28 0.23
CA THR A 10 -2.87 -7.14 0.56
C THR A 10 -3.56 -6.19 1.51
N VAL A 11 -4.81 -5.81 1.22
CA VAL A 11 -5.61 -4.93 2.09
C VAL A 11 -5.73 -5.51 3.50
N ALA A 12 -6.04 -6.80 3.62
CA ALA A 12 -6.23 -7.46 4.92
C ALA A 12 -4.91 -7.53 5.72
N LEU A 13 -3.80 -7.87 5.06
CA LEU A 13 -2.49 -7.96 5.70
C LEU A 13 -1.97 -6.59 6.14
N GLU A 14 -2.04 -5.57 5.30
CA GLU A 14 -1.63 -4.20 5.65
C GLU A 14 -2.46 -3.65 6.81
N ALA A 15 -3.79 -3.83 6.75
CA ALA A 15 -4.66 -3.36 7.83
C ALA A 15 -4.32 -4.05 9.16
N LEU A 16 -3.95 -5.34 9.13
CA LEU A 16 -3.51 -6.09 10.31
C LEU A 16 -2.15 -5.57 10.83
N ILE A 17 -1.17 -5.38 9.96
CA ILE A 17 0.16 -4.87 10.32
C ILE A 17 0.03 -3.47 10.93
N TRP A 18 -0.71 -2.58 10.27
CA TRP A 18 -0.98 -1.23 10.78
C TRP A 18 -1.74 -1.26 12.09
N TYR A 19 -2.66 -2.20 12.28
CA TYR A 19 -3.38 -2.34 13.55
C TYR A 19 -2.43 -2.73 14.69
N ILE A 20 -1.52 -3.68 14.45
CA ILE A 20 -0.53 -4.11 15.44
C ILE A 20 0.43 -2.97 15.81
N ILE A 21 0.90 -2.21 14.82
CA ILE A 21 1.91 -1.16 15.01
C ILE A 21 1.30 0.13 15.57
N LEU A 22 0.22 0.63 14.96
CA LEU A 22 -0.36 1.93 15.28
C LEU A 22 -1.39 1.86 16.41
N LYS A 23 -1.98 0.69 16.67
CA LYS A 23 -3.02 0.47 17.70
C LYS A 23 -4.17 1.48 17.64
N ARG A 24 -4.56 1.88 16.42
CA ARG A 24 -5.67 2.81 16.14
C ARG A 24 -6.95 2.05 15.83
N ASN A 25 -8.04 2.80 15.60
CA ASN A 25 -9.33 2.22 15.21
C ASN A 25 -9.19 1.34 13.96
N ALA A 26 -9.54 0.06 14.10
CA ALA A 26 -9.40 -0.94 13.04
C ALA A 26 -10.18 -0.59 11.76
N LEU A 27 -11.40 -0.04 11.88
CA LEU A 27 -12.20 0.33 10.71
C LEU A 27 -11.53 1.45 9.90
N THR A 28 -10.91 2.40 10.59
CA THR A 28 -10.17 3.49 9.93
C THR A 28 -8.94 2.96 9.21
N LEU A 29 -8.22 2.01 9.80
CA LEU A 29 -7.05 1.39 9.18
C LEU A 29 -7.41 0.54 7.97
N VAL A 30 -8.49 -0.25 8.06
CA VAL A 30 -9.02 -1.00 6.91
C VAL A 30 -9.43 -0.05 5.79
N PHE A 31 -10.12 1.04 6.10
CA PHE A 31 -10.53 2.02 5.11
C PHE A 31 -9.34 2.67 4.39
N TYR A 32 -8.30 3.06 5.14
CA TYR A 32 -7.08 3.59 4.53
C TYR A 32 -6.31 2.55 3.73
N SER A 33 -6.27 1.30 4.20
CA SER A 33 -5.60 0.20 3.50
C SER A 33 -6.29 -0.07 2.16
N VAL A 34 -7.62 -0.09 2.14
CA VAL A 34 -8.44 -0.17 0.92
C VAL A 34 -8.09 0.96 -0.04
N LEU A 35 -8.05 2.21 0.43
CA LEU A 35 -7.76 3.37 -0.42
C LEU A 35 -6.37 3.30 -1.04
N ILE A 36 -5.35 3.02 -0.22
CA ILE A 36 -3.95 2.99 -0.64
C ILE A 36 -3.74 1.87 -1.66
N ASN A 37 -4.16 0.65 -1.33
CA ASN A 37 -4.01 -0.52 -2.21
C ASN A 37 -4.81 -0.42 -3.50
N SER A 38 -5.95 0.27 -3.49
CA SER A 38 -6.72 0.52 -4.72
C SER A 38 -6.00 1.43 -5.71
N LEU A 39 -4.96 2.15 -5.27
CA LEU A 39 -4.13 3.00 -6.12
C LEU A 39 -2.79 2.34 -6.44
N THR A 40 -2.11 1.77 -5.44
CA THR A 40 -0.76 1.22 -5.59
C THR A 40 -0.74 -0.07 -6.39
N LEU A 41 -1.71 -0.99 -6.19
CA LEU A 41 -1.74 -2.27 -6.92
C LEU A 41 -2.01 -2.11 -8.43
N PRO A 42 -3.00 -1.31 -8.89
CA PRO A 42 -3.16 -1.05 -10.32
C PRO A 42 -1.94 -0.35 -10.93
N LEU A 43 -1.30 0.55 -10.18
CA LEU A 43 -0.09 1.24 -10.61
C LEU A 43 1.08 0.24 -10.77
N ALA A 44 1.30 -0.63 -9.78
CA ALA A 44 2.29 -1.71 -9.85
C ALA A 44 2.02 -2.63 -11.05
N GLN A 45 0.76 -3.05 -11.25
CA GLN A 45 0.37 -3.89 -12.38
C GLN A 45 0.60 -3.20 -13.73
N PHE A 46 0.30 -1.91 -13.84
CA PHE A 46 0.58 -1.12 -15.03
C PHE A 46 2.09 -1.11 -15.30
N PHE A 47 2.90 -0.74 -14.32
CA PHE A 47 4.35 -0.71 -14.50
C PHE A 47 4.94 -2.08 -14.81
N TYR A 48 4.42 -3.14 -14.18
CA TYR A 48 4.78 -4.51 -14.51
C TYR A 48 4.51 -4.80 -15.99
N LEU A 49 3.31 -4.51 -16.50
CA LEU A 49 2.94 -4.84 -17.88
C LEU A 49 3.72 -4.03 -18.94
N TYR A 50 4.11 -2.79 -18.65
CA TYR A 50 4.72 -1.89 -19.64
C TYR A 50 6.24 -1.70 -19.48
N PHE A 51 6.79 -1.98 -18.30
CA PHE A 51 8.21 -1.75 -17.96
C PHE A 51 8.88 -2.99 -17.33
N LEU A 52 8.35 -4.17 -17.67
CA LEU A 52 8.61 -5.55 -17.18
C LEU A 52 10.06 -5.88 -16.78
N ASP A 53 11.05 -5.25 -17.39
CA ASP A 53 12.46 -5.58 -17.20
C ASP A 53 13.07 -4.98 -15.93
N ASN A 54 12.35 -4.11 -15.20
CA ASN A 54 12.95 -3.36 -14.09
C ASN A 54 12.09 -3.38 -12.81
N LEU A 55 12.08 -4.54 -12.14
CA LEU A 55 11.36 -4.78 -10.87
C LEU A 55 11.68 -3.69 -9.81
N VAL A 56 12.96 -3.31 -9.70
CA VAL A 56 13.41 -2.28 -8.76
C VAL A 56 12.76 -0.93 -9.04
N LEU A 57 12.59 -0.57 -10.32
CA LEU A 57 11.97 0.68 -10.72
C LEU A 57 10.46 0.67 -10.46
N MET A 58 9.80 -0.48 -10.68
CA MET A 58 8.39 -0.66 -10.32
C MET A 58 8.18 -0.48 -8.82
N GLU A 59 8.97 -1.17 -7.98
CA GLU A 59 8.87 -1.05 -6.52
C GLU A 59 9.18 0.38 -6.05
N ALA A 60 10.21 1.02 -6.60
CA ALA A 60 10.54 2.40 -6.25
C ALA A 60 9.39 3.38 -6.55
N LEU A 61 8.68 3.19 -7.66
CA LEU A 61 7.51 4.02 -8.01
C LEU A 61 6.32 3.75 -7.11
N VAL A 62 6.07 2.48 -6.77
CA VAL A 62 5.02 2.11 -5.81
C VAL A 62 5.30 2.77 -4.46
N VAL A 63 6.52 2.64 -3.94
CA VAL A 63 6.94 3.29 -2.68
C VAL A 63 6.82 4.81 -2.75
N LEU A 64 7.20 5.43 -3.88
CA LEU A 64 7.08 6.88 -4.07
C LEU A 64 5.63 7.37 -4.02
N VAL A 65 4.65 6.54 -4.38
CA VAL A 65 3.21 6.87 -4.30
C VAL A 65 2.63 6.50 -2.94
N GLU A 66 3.02 5.36 -2.40
CA GLU A 66 2.50 4.79 -1.16
C GLU A 66 2.91 5.60 0.07
N VAL A 67 4.19 5.96 0.18
CA VAL A 67 4.73 6.67 1.34
C VAL A 67 4.03 8.01 1.59
N PRO A 68 3.79 8.88 0.59
CA PRO A 68 2.98 10.08 0.77
C PRO A 68 1.54 9.78 1.22
N LEU A 69 0.90 8.74 0.67
CA LEU A 69 -0.47 8.38 1.05
C LEU A 69 -0.54 7.89 2.49
N VAL A 70 0.37 7.01 2.90
CA VAL A 70 0.52 6.53 4.29
C VAL A 70 0.78 7.70 5.22
N TYR A 71 1.74 8.57 4.89
CA TYR A 71 2.05 9.77 5.68
C TYR A 71 0.81 10.67 5.88
N LEU A 72 0.10 10.99 4.80
CA LEU A 72 -1.05 11.90 4.82
C LEU A 72 -2.28 11.29 5.52
N LEU A 73 -2.63 10.04 5.18
CA LEU A 73 -3.84 9.38 5.67
C LEU A 73 -3.67 8.89 7.11
N LEU A 74 -2.55 8.25 7.41
CA LEU A 74 -2.28 7.71 8.74
C LEU A 74 -1.64 8.75 9.67
N ARG A 75 -1.30 9.96 9.21
CA ARG A 75 -0.69 11.02 10.02
C ARG A 75 0.47 10.48 10.87
N VAL A 76 1.32 9.68 10.24
CA VAL A 76 2.54 9.11 10.84
C VAL A 76 3.73 9.97 10.46
N THR A 77 4.88 9.78 11.10
CA THR A 77 6.11 10.45 10.63
C THR A 77 6.56 9.87 9.29
N LEU A 78 7.28 10.65 8.47
CA LEU A 78 7.86 10.14 7.21
C LEU A 78 8.73 8.89 7.42
N ARG A 79 9.46 8.84 8.54
CA ARG A 79 10.25 7.67 8.90
C ARG A 79 9.37 6.44 9.12
N GLN A 80 8.24 6.59 9.80
CA GLN A 80 7.29 5.49 9.99
C GLN A 80 6.61 5.11 8.68
N ALA A 81 6.26 6.06 7.81
CA ALA A 81 5.64 5.80 6.52
C ALA A 81 6.53 5.02 5.55
N LEU A 82 7.86 5.09 5.71
CA LEU A 82 8.81 4.31 4.90
C LEU A 82 8.94 2.84 5.34
N TYR A 83 8.54 2.51 6.58
CA TYR A 83 8.63 1.16 7.13
C TYR A 83 7.26 0.48 7.27
N LEU A 84 6.19 1.21 7.00
CA LEU A 84 4.79 0.78 7.08
C LEU A 84 4.24 0.54 5.68
#